data_AF-A0A1H6G5N3-F1
#
_entry.id   AF-A0A1H6G5N3-F1
#
_cell.length_a   1.000
_cell.length_b   1.000
_cell.length_c   1.000
_cell.angle_alpha   90.00
_cell.angle_beta   90.00
_cell.angle_gamma   90.00
#
_symmetry.space_group_name_H-M   'P 1'
#
loop_
_entity.id
_entity.type
_entity.pdbx_description
1 polymer ?
#
loop_
_entity_poly.entity_id
_entity_poly.type
_entity_poly.pdbx_seq_one_letter_code
_entity_poly.pdbx_strand_id
1 'polypeptide(L)'
;MHMLLVITGGAVLLGLFLLFGHLWGGTRPDLALAAKYFIPVWLAVAALNMWVGVTKAGYSVREETPILFIVFLIPAALAAIAIWRFSR
;
A
#
# COMPACT_ATOMS: atom_id res chain seq x y z
N MET A 1 -16.12 2.62 10.09
CA MET A 1 -15.23 2.27 8.96
C MET A 1 -13.94 3.07 9.07
N HIS A 2 -12.80 2.40 9.32
CA HIS A 2 -11.52 3.04 9.62
C HIS A 2 -10.69 3.38 8.34
N MET A 3 -11.34 3.70 7.21
CA MET A 3 -10.67 3.84 5.90
C MET A 3 -9.46 4.79 5.93
N LEU A 4 -9.61 5.94 6.60
CA LEU A 4 -8.53 6.91 6.73
C LEU A 4 -7.30 6.30 7.41
N LEU A 5 -7.49 5.53 8.48
CA LEU A 5 -6.39 4.85 9.18
C LEU A 5 -5.70 3.82 8.30
N VAL A 6 -6.45 3.09 7.47
CA VAL A 6 -5.85 2.12 6.55
C VAL A 6 -5.05 2.83 5.46
N ILE A 7 -5.57 3.91 4.89
CA ILE A 7 -4.84 4.73 3.89
C ILE A 7 -3.57 5.32 4.51
N THR A 8 -3.66 5.89 5.72
CA THR A 8 -2.49 6.40 6.45
C THR A 8 -1.49 5.28 6.73
N GLY A 9 -1.96 4.10 7.14
CA GLY A 9 -1.11 2.92 7.31
C GLY A 9 -0.38 2.51 6.02
N GLY A 10 -1.05 2.60 4.88
CA GLY A 10 -0.44 2.36 3.56
C GLY A 10 0.65 3.38 3.22
N ALA A 11 0.41 4.66 3.49
CA ALA A 11 1.42 5.70 3.30
C ALA A 11 2.64 5.50 4.22
N VAL A 12 2.41 5.13 5.48
CA VAL A 12 3.48 4.79 6.43
C VAL A 12 4.26 3.58 5.95
N LEU A 13 3.59 2.53 5.50
CA LEU A 13 4.23 1.32 4.98
C LEU A 13 5.06 1.63 3.73
N LEU A 14 4.58 2.48 2.81
CA LEU A 14 5.37 2.95 1.67
C LEU A 14 6.64 3.66 2.15
N GLY A 15 6.52 4.54 3.15
CA GLY A 15 7.67 5.19 3.80
C GLY A 15 8.67 4.19 4.35
N LEU A 16 8.21 3.10 4.97
CA LEU A 16 9.07 2.01 5.45
C LEU A 16 9.79 1.30 4.30
N PHE A 17 9.09 0.96 3.21
CA PHE A 17 9.72 0.35 2.04
C PHE A 17 10.83 1.24 1.49
N LEU A 18 10.56 2.54 1.33
CA LEU A 18 11.55 3.51 0.86
C LEU A 18 12.73 3.63 1.84
N LEU A 19 12.46 3.69 3.15
CA LEU A 19 13.49 3.76 4.19
C LEU A 19 14.38 2.52 4.17
N PHE A 20 13.80 1.31 4.10
CA PHE A 20 14.56 0.07 4.03
C PHE A 20 15.34 -0.05 2.71
N GLY A 21 14.74 0.36 1.59
CA GLY A 21 15.44 0.46 0.30
C GLY A 21 16.63 1.41 0.34
N HIS A 22 16.55 2.48 1.12
CA HIS A 22 17.64 3.41 1.35
C HIS A 22 18.73 2.84 2.25
N LEU A 23 18.35 2.34 3.43
CA LEU A 23 19.29 1.90 4.48
C LEU A 23 20.02 0.60 4.12
N TRP A 24 19.38 -0.32 3.39
CA TRP A 24 19.98 -1.60 2.99
C TRP A 24 20.42 -1.64 1.52
N GLY A 25 20.23 -0.57 0.76
CA GLY A 25 20.57 -0.50 -0.68
C GLY A 25 22.06 -0.35 -1.00
N GLY A 26 22.94 -0.35 0.02
CA GLY A 26 24.39 -0.25 -0.17
C GLY A 26 24.81 1.06 -0.83
N THR A 27 25.81 1.00 -1.71
CA THR A 27 26.41 2.20 -2.34
C THR A 27 25.49 2.90 -3.34
N ARG A 28 24.45 2.22 -3.84
CA ARG A 28 23.47 2.75 -4.81
C ARG A 28 22.06 2.24 -4.48
N PRO A 29 21.39 2.84 -3.49
CA PRO A 29 20.04 2.43 -3.11
C PRO A 29 19.02 2.65 -4.23
N ASP A 30 18.24 1.60 -4.55
CA ASP A 30 17.18 1.63 -5.55
C ASP A 30 15.80 1.80 -4.89
N LEU A 31 15.42 3.06 -4.71
CA LEU A 31 14.14 3.43 -4.09
C LEU A 31 12.95 3.15 -5.01
N ALA A 32 13.15 3.16 -6.32
CA ALA A 32 12.11 2.83 -7.28
C ALA A 32 11.75 1.35 -7.20
N LEU A 33 12.75 0.47 -7.04
CA LEU A 33 12.53 -0.96 -6.79
C LEU A 33 11.79 -1.20 -5.47
N ALA A 34 12.17 -0.50 -4.41
CA ALA A 34 11.48 -0.61 -3.12
C ALA A 34 9.99 -0.22 -3.23
N ALA A 35 9.70 0.90 -3.89
CA ALA A 35 8.31 1.33 -4.14
C ALA A 35 7.53 0.36 -5.05
N LYS A 36 8.19 -0.33 -6.00
CA LYS A 36 7.55 -1.40 -6.81
C LYS A 36 7.15 -2.59 -5.95
N TYR A 37 7.98 -3.02 -5.01
CA TYR A 37 7.65 -4.13 -4.10
C TYR A 37 6.55 -3.78 -3.10
N PHE A 38 6.39 -2.51 -2.75
CA PHE A 38 5.29 -2.07 -1.90
C PHE A 38 3.92 -2.39 -2.53
N ILE A 39 3.74 -2.23 -3.85
CA ILE A 39 2.43 -2.38 -4.52
C ILE A 39 1.79 -3.77 -4.29
N PRO A 40 2.45 -4.91 -4.59
CA PRO A 40 1.86 -6.23 -4.35
C PRO A 40 1.66 -6.52 -2.86
N VAL A 41 2.54 -6.02 -1.99
CA VAL A 41 2.39 -6.18 -0.53
C VAL A 41 1.17 -5.41 -0.03
N TRP A 42 0.98 -4.17 -0.50
CA TRP A 42 -0.18 -3.37 -0.14
C TRP A 42 -1.49 -3.96 -0.67
N LEU A 43 -1.47 -4.50 -1.89
CA LEU A 43 -2.63 -5.22 -2.44
C LEU A 43 -3.06 -6.37 -1.52
N ALA A 44 -2.10 -7.16 -1.03
CA ALA A 44 -2.39 -8.24 -0.09
C ALA A 44 -2.96 -7.72 1.24
N VAL A 45 -2.38 -6.65 1.80
CA VAL A 45 -2.89 -6.04 3.04
C VAL A 45 -4.31 -5.48 2.85
N ALA A 46 -4.59 -4.82 1.73
CA ALA A 46 -5.92 -4.29 1.42
C ALA A 46 -6.95 -5.42 1.24
N ALA A 47 -6.58 -6.51 0.56
CA ALA A 47 -7.43 -7.70 0.42
C ALA A 47 -7.74 -8.35 1.78
N LEU A 48 -6.74 -8.45 2.67
CA LEU A 48 -6.94 -8.93 4.04
C LEU A 48 -7.85 -8.00 4.85
N ASN A 49 -7.74 -6.68 4.67
CA ASN A 49 -8.63 -5.71 5.32
C ASN A 49 -10.09 -5.93 4.93
N MET A 50 -10.37 -6.09 3.63
CA MET A 50 -11.70 -6.45 3.12
C MET A 50 -12.17 -7.81 3.64
N TRP A 51 -11.30 -8.83 3.64
CA TRP A 51 -11.64 -10.16 4.16
C TRP A 51 -12.11 -10.10 5.62
N VAL A 52 -11.46 -9.28 6.44
CA VAL A 52 -11.88 -9.05 7.83
C VAL A 52 -13.23 -8.37 7.90
N GLY A 53 -13.50 -7.37 7.05
CA GLY A 53 -14.82 -6.73 6.94
C GLY A 53 -15.93 -7.74 6.62
N VAL A 54 -15.68 -8.64 5.67
CA VAL A 54 -16.64 -9.68 5.28
C VAL A 54 -16.84 -10.72 6.38
N THR A 55 -15.75 -11.30 6.89
CA THR A 55 -15.83 -12.45 7.81
C THR A 55 -16.15 -12.09 9.25
N LYS A 56 -15.71 -10.91 9.73
CA LYS A 56 -15.89 -10.51 11.13
C LYS A 56 -16.98 -9.46 11.33
N ALA A 57 -17.14 -8.53 10.38
CA ALA A 57 -18.17 -7.48 10.49
C ALA A 57 -19.48 -7.85 9.77
N GLY A 58 -19.48 -8.92 8.97
CA GLY A 58 -20.68 -9.44 8.31
C GLY A 58 -21.11 -8.65 7.07
N TYR A 59 -20.24 -7.78 6.54
CA TYR A 59 -20.51 -7.08 5.28
C TYR A 59 -20.41 -8.02 4.08
N SER A 60 -21.16 -7.74 3.03
CA SER A 60 -21.02 -8.46 1.78
C SER A 60 -19.75 -8.03 1.02
N VAL A 61 -19.23 -8.94 0.19
CA VAL A 61 -18.12 -8.66 -0.73
C VAL A 61 -18.42 -7.42 -1.59
N ARG A 62 -19.68 -7.26 -2.04
CA ARG A 62 -20.09 -6.14 -2.89
C ARG A 62 -20.00 -4.79 -2.16
N GLU A 63 -20.32 -4.76 -0.88
CA GLU A 63 -20.24 -3.55 -0.06
C GLU A 63 -18.79 -3.14 0.22
N GLU A 64 -17.90 -4.11 0.42
CA GLU A 64 -16.49 -3.85 0.73
C GLU A 64 -15.62 -3.62 -0.52
N THR A 65 -16.07 -4.03 -1.71
CA THR A 65 -15.28 -3.89 -2.96
C THR A 65 -14.94 -2.42 -3.28
N PRO A 66 -15.87 -1.44 -3.24
CA PRO A 66 -15.54 -0.04 -3.43
C PRO A 66 -14.54 0.50 -2.39
N ILE A 67 -14.64 0.01 -1.14
CA ILE A 67 -13.75 0.38 -0.05
C ILE A 67 -12.34 -0.15 -0.32
N LEU A 68 -12.22 -1.41 -0.74
CA LEU A 68 -10.97 -2.02 -1.18
C LEU A 68 -10.31 -1.17 -2.26
N PHE A 69 -11.06 -0.75 -3.29
CA PHE A 69 -10.54 0.09 -4.35
C PHE A 69 -9.95 1.39 -3.82
N ILE A 70 -10.67 2.13 -2.97
CA ILE A 70 -10.18 3.41 -2.43
C ILE A 70 -8.92 3.20 -1.56
N VAL A 71 -8.97 2.21 -0.67
CA VAL A 71 -7.87 1.89 0.26
C VAL A 71 -6.62 1.38 -0.47
N PHE A 72 -6.79 0.70 -1.60
CA PHE A 72 -5.67 0.26 -2.44
C PHE A 72 -5.13 1.39 -3.33
N LEU A 73 -6.01 2.08 -4.05
CA LEU A 73 -5.62 2.99 -5.13
C LEU A 73 -4.86 4.21 -4.62
N ILE A 74 -5.23 4.75 -3.46
CA ILE A 74 -4.58 5.95 -2.92
C ILE A 74 -3.10 5.68 -2.57
N PRO A 75 -2.75 4.67 -1.75
CA PRO A 75 -1.34 4.36 -1.49
C PRO A 75 -0.60 3.84 -2.72
N ALA A 76 -1.27 3.10 -3.62
CA ALA A 76 -0.67 2.68 -4.89
C ALA A 76 -0.31 3.87 -5.78
N ALA A 77 -1.15 4.91 -5.82
CA ALA A 77 -0.85 6.15 -6.54
C ALA A 77 0.35 6.89 -5.93
N LEU A 78 0.46 6.95 -4.59
CA LEU A 78 1.65 7.48 -3.92
C LEU A 78 2.91 6.70 -4.29
N ALA A 79 2.83 5.37 -4.34
CA ALA A 79 3.93 4.52 -4.79
C ALA A 79 4.29 4.78 -6.26
N ALA A 80 3.31 4.94 -7.14
CA ALA A 80 3.55 5.28 -8.55
C ALA A 80 4.27 6.64 -8.70
N ILE A 81 3.88 7.65 -7.93
CA ILE A 81 4.57 8.94 -7.88
C ILE A 81 6.02 8.77 -7.39
N ALA A 82 6.24 7.97 -6.34
CA ALA A 82 7.58 7.69 -5.83
C ALA A 82 8.44 6.97 -6.88
N ILE A 83 7.90 5.94 -7.56
CA ILE A 83 8.58 5.24 -8.65
C ILE A 83 9.01 6.21 -9.74
N TRP A 84 8.09 7.07 -10.20
CA TRP A 84 8.39 8.07 -11.22
C TRP A 84 9.49 9.02 -10.77
N ARG A 85 9.43 9.49 -9.52
CA ARG A 85 10.39 10.46 -8.97
C ARG A 85 11.81 9.89 -8.82
N PHE A 86 11.93 8.61 -8.49
CA PHE A 86 13.22 7.93 -8.24
C PHE A 86 13.77 7.17 -9.45
N SER A 87 12.98 6.98 -10.51
CA SER A 87 13.47 6.38 -11.78
C SER A 87 14.08 7.42 -12.73
N ARG A 88 14.07 8.70 -12.34
CA ARG A 88 14.58 9.83 -13.12
C ARG A 88 15.83 10.39 -12.46
#